data_AF-A0A1G9RG10-F1
#
_entry.id   AF-A0A1G9RG10-F1
#
_cell.length_a   1.000
_cell.length_b   1.000
_cell.length_c   1.000
_cell.angle_alpha   90.00
_cell.angle_beta   90.00
_cell.angle_gamma   90.00
#
_symmetry.space_group_name_H-M   'P 1'
#
loop_
_entity.id
_entity.type
_entity.pdbx_description
1 polymer ?
#
loop_
_entity_poly.entity_id
_entity_poly.type
_entity_poly.pdbx_seq_one_letter_code
_entity_poly.pdbx_strand_id
1 'polypeptide(L)'
;MILKKQVYQADKKANPFIGILLFLISIILFVLTAPFGLIYGLLRKFTARGINGIGEFTLKIAISIDQLGNVLMQHLLNALWIKTGGYKFGNRDETISSALGRNKKLGTLTFLGKAMDKVLDVIDPNHSLNSIDYYIEPTKEIIDTLAWIHIVDGRILCTRSHGKETYYIPGGKREVGESDTQTIFREIKEELSVDLNIPTLDFIGIFEGQADGHKPGILVRRTCYSGNYEGKLLPNSEIAEIVWLNYKDRHLVSEVDQMIFDFLKDKEDLN
;
A
#
# COMPACT_ATOMS: atom_id res chain seq x y z
N MET A 1 -8.84 -2.45 -8.90
CA MET A 1 -7.83 -1.80 -8.04
C MET A 1 -8.26 -0.39 -7.70
N ILE A 2 -7.84 0.15 -6.56
CA ILE A 2 -7.61 1.63 -6.21
C ILE A 2 -5.22 3.25 -7.12
N LEU A 3 -4.69 3.53 -8.34
CA LEU A 3 -5.05 4.68 -9.17
C LEU A 3 -5.98 5.74 -8.50
N LYS A 4 -5.69 6.36 -7.34
CA LYS A 4 -4.46 7.15 -7.04
C LYS A 4 -3.57 7.28 -8.26
N LYS A 5 -4.17 7.83 -9.33
CA LYS A 5 -3.88 7.45 -10.71
C LYS A 5 -2.41 7.69 -11.01
N GLN A 6 -1.64 6.59 -11.02
CA GLN A 6 -0.41 6.48 -11.79
C GLN A 6 -0.82 6.34 -13.28
N VAL A 7 -1.59 7.28 -13.85
CA VAL A 7 -0.95 8.51 -14.35
C VAL A 7 0.31 8.92 -13.60
N TYR A 8 1.35 8.18 -13.98
CA TYR A 8 2.56 8.80 -14.48
C TYR A 8 2.23 9.81 -15.61
N GLN A 9 1.46 10.87 -15.30
CA GLN A 9 1.63 12.16 -15.96
C GLN A 9 3.05 12.57 -15.58
N ALA A 10 4.03 12.21 -16.42
CA ALA A 10 5.45 12.42 -16.17
C ALA A 10 5.67 13.85 -15.65
N ASP A 11 6.06 13.96 -14.36
CA ASP A 11 5.73 15.05 -13.43
C ASP A 11 5.40 16.40 -14.09
N LYS A 12 4.13 16.64 -14.47
CA LYS A 12 3.64 17.91 -15.07
C LYS A 12 4.50 18.44 -16.25
N LYS A 13 5.14 17.55 -17.01
CA LYS A 13 6.19 17.88 -18.02
C LYS A 13 7.26 18.83 -17.45
N ALA A 14 7.72 18.55 -16.22
CA ALA A 14 8.72 19.31 -15.50
C ALA A 14 9.91 19.60 -16.41
N ASN A 15 10.23 20.89 -16.56
CA ASN A 15 11.41 21.31 -17.31
C ASN A 15 12.63 20.57 -16.73
N PRO A 16 13.43 19.85 -17.54
CA PRO A 16 14.51 19.00 -17.02
C PRO A 16 15.53 19.79 -16.19
N PHE A 17 15.73 21.08 -16.49
CA PHE A 17 16.56 21.97 -15.68
C PHE A 17 16.00 22.21 -14.27
N ILE A 18 14.67 22.25 -14.10
CA ILE A 18 14.03 22.37 -12.78
C ILE A 18 14.23 21.08 -11.98
N GLY A 19 14.10 19.91 -12.60
CA GLY A 19 14.36 18.62 -11.92
C GLY A 19 15.79 18.52 -11.39
N ILE A 20 16.78 18.85 -12.22
CA ILE A 20 18.20 18.87 -11.82
C ILE A 20 18.46 19.94 -10.75
N LEU A 21 17.88 21.14 -10.88
CA LEU A 21 18.02 22.22 -9.90
C LEU A 21 17.44 21.84 -8.53
N LEU A 22 16.24 21.25 -8.49
CA LEU A 22 15.61 20.80 -7.25
C LEU A 22 16.42 19.67 -6.57
N PHE A 23 17.03 18.77 -7.34
CA PHE A 23 17.92 17.73 -6.83
C PHE A 23 19.21 18.31 -6.21
N LEU A 24 19.84 19.29 -6.87
CA LEU A 24 21.02 19.97 -6.31
C LEU A 24 20.67 20.78 -5.05
N ILE A 25 19.54 21.48 -5.05
CA ILE A 25 19.04 22.23 -3.88
C ILE A 25 18.71 21.27 -2.73
N SER A 26 18.08 20.12 -2.99
CA SER A 26 17.71 19.18 -1.93
C SER A 26 18.94 18.54 -1.27
N ILE A 27 20.01 18.25 -2.01
CA ILE A 27 21.30 17.81 -1.45
C ILE A 27 21.90 18.90 -0.54
N ILE A 28 21.95 20.15 -1.01
CA ILE A 28 22.51 21.27 -0.23
C ILE A 28 21.70 21.49 1.06
N LEU A 29 20.37 21.51 0.97
CA LEU A 29 19.48 21.63 2.12
C LEU A 29 19.63 20.45 3.08
N PHE A 30 19.73 19.21 2.57
CA PHE A 30 19.90 18.02 3.41
C PHE A 30 21.24 18.07 4.18
N VAL A 31 22.35 18.33 3.50
CA VAL A 31 23.67 18.45 4.14
C VAL A 31 23.69 19.54 5.21
N LEU A 32 23.03 20.68 4.97
CA LEU A 32 22.98 21.79 5.92
C LEU A 32 22.01 21.58 7.09
N THR A 33 20.87 20.88 6.90
CA THR A 33 19.79 20.81 7.90
C THR A 33 19.64 19.46 8.61
N ALA A 34 19.96 18.34 7.93
CA ALA A 34 19.81 17.01 8.49
C ALA A 34 20.63 16.77 9.77
N PRO A 35 21.87 17.28 9.94
CA PRO A 35 22.61 17.12 11.20
C PRO A 35 21.87 17.72 12.40
N PHE A 36 21.32 18.93 12.26
CA PHE A 36 20.54 19.58 13.31
C PHE A 36 19.21 18.85 13.58
N GLY A 37 18.51 18.43 12.52
CA GLY A 37 17.27 17.65 12.63
C GLY A 37 17.48 16.29 13.30
N LEU A 38 18.57 15.60 13.01
CA LEU A 38 18.96 14.33 13.62
C LEU A 38 19.26 14.50 15.11
N ILE A 39 20.11 15.47 15.49
CA ILE A 39 20.46 15.74 16.89
C ILE A 39 19.21 16.12 17.69
N TYR A 40 18.41 17.06 17.20
CA TYR A 40 17.17 17.47 17.87
C TYR A 40 16.15 16.33 17.98
N GLY A 41 15.98 15.55 16.90
CA GLY A 41 15.08 14.41 16.86
C GLY A 41 15.46 13.32 17.88
N LEU A 42 16.74 12.94 17.92
CA LEU A 42 17.28 11.99 18.90
C LEU A 42 17.07 12.48 20.34
N LEU A 43 17.44 13.72 20.66
CA LEU A 43 17.28 14.30 22.00
C LEU A 43 15.81 14.38 22.43
N ARG A 44 14.90 14.79 21.53
CA ARG A 44 13.46 14.88 21.81
C ARG A 44 12.81 13.52 21.96
N LYS A 45 13.21 12.51 21.18
CA LYS A 45 12.69 11.15 21.28
C LYS A 45 13.24 10.41 22.50
N PHE A 46 14.51 10.63 22.85
CA PHE A 46 15.09 10.10 24.08
C PHE A 46 14.43 10.67 25.34
N THR A 47 14.19 11.98 25.40
CA THR A 47 13.49 12.58 26.55
C THR A 47 12.02 12.19 26.64
N ALA A 48 11.37 11.79 25.53
CA ALA A 48 9.97 11.35 25.52
C ALA A 48 9.75 9.84 25.75
N ARG A 49 10.67 8.96 25.29
CA ARG A 49 10.51 7.48 25.30
C ARG A 49 11.82 6.71 25.52
N GLY A 50 12.89 7.36 25.97
CA GLY A 50 14.18 6.72 26.22
C GLY A 50 14.78 6.05 24.97
N ILE A 51 15.43 4.90 25.16
CA ILE A 51 16.06 4.13 24.08
C ILE A 51 15.02 3.65 23.05
N ASN A 52 13.81 3.28 23.48
CA ASN A 52 12.72 2.88 22.58
C ASN A 52 12.32 4.03 21.64
N GLY A 53 12.29 5.25 22.16
CA GLY A 53 12.06 6.46 21.37
C GLY A 53 13.16 6.70 20.32
N ILE A 54 14.42 6.44 20.65
CA ILE A 54 15.51 6.47 19.68
C ILE A 54 15.28 5.42 18.59
N GLY A 55 14.96 4.18 18.96
CA GLY A 55 14.69 3.07 18.03
C GLY A 55 13.56 3.37 17.04
N GLU A 56 12.42 3.90 17.51
CA GLU A 56 11.33 4.37 16.65
C GLU A 56 11.80 5.40 15.60
N PHE A 57 12.75 6.27 15.97
CA PHE A 57 13.20 7.37 15.13
C PHE A 57 14.29 6.94 14.14
N THR A 58 15.25 6.13 14.58
CA THR A 58 16.28 5.57 13.69
C THR A 58 15.70 4.56 12.71
N LEU A 59 14.66 3.80 13.08
CA LEU A 59 13.93 2.93 12.17
C LEU A 59 13.28 3.74 11.04
N LYS A 60 12.55 4.83 11.35
CA LYS A 60 11.97 5.74 10.34
C LYS A 60 13.02 6.32 9.39
N ILE A 61 14.21 6.65 9.90
CA ILE A 61 15.32 7.14 9.06
C ILE A 61 15.86 6.03 8.15
N ALA A 62 16.04 4.81 8.67
CA ALA A 62 16.48 3.66 7.88
C ALA A 62 15.49 3.33 6.74
N ILE A 63 14.18 3.38 7.03
CA ILE A 63 13.09 3.26 6.06
C ILE A 63 13.22 4.28 4.92
N SER A 64 13.39 5.57 5.25
CA SER A 64 13.54 6.61 4.23
C SER A 64 14.83 6.49 3.41
N ILE A 65 15.91 5.96 3.99
CA ILE A 65 17.15 5.66 3.27
C ILE A 65 16.96 4.48 2.32
N ASP A 66 16.21 3.45 2.72
CA ASP A 66 15.89 2.28 1.88
C ASP A 66 14.98 2.68 0.70
N GLN A 67 13.97 3.54 0.92
CA GLN A 67 13.16 4.15 -0.16
C GLN A 67 14.02 4.99 -1.13
N LEU A 68 14.90 5.85 -0.62
CA LEU A 68 15.84 6.63 -1.45
C LEU A 68 16.78 5.71 -2.26
N GLY A 69 17.26 4.63 -1.65
CA GLY A 69 18.08 3.61 -2.29
C GLY A 69 17.36 2.89 -3.43
N ASN A 70 16.06 2.59 -3.27
CA ASN A 70 15.22 1.96 -4.29
C ASN A 70 15.18 2.80 -5.58
N VAL A 71 15.00 4.12 -5.45
CA VAL A 71 15.04 5.07 -6.59
C VAL A 71 16.45 5.21 -7.15
N LEU A 72 17.42 5.54 -6.29
CA LEU A 72 18.78 5.89 -6.70
C LEU A 72 19.49 4.74 -7.43
N MET A 73 19.29 3.52 -6.96
CA MET A 73 19.94 2.32 -7.50
C MET A 73 19.05 1.54 -8.48
N GLN A 74 17.86 2.04 -8.82
CA GLN A 74 16.82 1.29 -9.55
C GLN A 74 17.36 0.52 -10.76
N HIS A 75 18.19 1.15 -11.61
CA HIS A 75 18.71 0.52 -12.83
C HIS A 75 19.74 -0.58 -12.55
N LEU A 76 20.54 -0.43 -11.49
CA LEU A 76 21.53 -1.42 -11.06
C LEU A 76 20.85 -2.63 -10.43
N LEU A 77 19.89 -2.41 -9.52
CA LEU A 77 19.11 -3.47 -8.87
C LEU A 77 18.27 -4.24 -9.90
N ASN A 78 17.61 -3.53 -10.83
CA ASN A 78 16.82 -4.11 -11.91
C ASN A 78 17.64 -4.92 -12.93
N ALA A 79 18.96 -4.71 -13.01
CA ALA A 79 19.87 -5.47 -13.87
C ALA A 79 20.55 -6.65 -13.15
N LEU A 80 20.87 -6.50 -11.86
CA LEU A 80 21.65 -7.48 -11.11
C LEU A 80 20.80 -8.46 -10.29
N TRP A 81 19.68 -8.02 -9.69
CA TRP A 81 18.98 -8.78 -8.65
C TRP A 81 17.72 -9.51 -9.13
N ILE A 82 17.20 -9.17 -10.31
CA ILE A 82 15.97 -9.77 -10.88
C ILE A 82 16.18 -10.28 -12.30
N LYS A 83 15.41 -11.30 -12.68
CA LYS A 83 15.32 -11.82 -14.04
C LYS A 83 14.51 -10.87 -14.93
N THR A 84 14.62 -11.05 -16.25
CA THR A 84 13.66 -10.51 -17.22
C THR A 84 12.23 -10.91 -16.81
N GLY A 85 11.30 -9.94 -16.82
CA GLY A 85 9.94 -10.13 -16.32
C GLY A 85 9.75 -9.96 -14.80
N GLY A 86 10.81 -9.79 -14.00
CA GLY A 86 10.71 -9.53 -12.56
C GLY A 86 10.14 -8.14 -12.21
N TYR A 87 9.51 -8.05 -11.04
CA TYR A 87 8.98 -6.81 -10.46
C TYR A 87 10.10 -5.77 -10.27
N LYS A 88 9.83 -4.50 -10.57
CA LYS A 88 10.87 -3.48 -10.74
C LYS A 88 11.12 -2.66 -9.49
N PHE A 89 12.40 -2.53 -9.14
CA PHE A 89 12.90 -1.48 -8.25
C PHE A 89 12.73 -0.09 -8.91
N GLY A 90 12.64 0.96 -8.10
CA GLY A 90 12.50 2.35 -8.55
C GLY A 90 11.25 3.09 -8.08
N ASN A 91 10.31 2.40 -7.43
CA ASN A 91 9.13 3.02 -6.85
C ASN A 91 9.52 3.85 -5.61
N ARG A 92 9.37 5.18 -5.66
CA ARG A 92 9.84 6.11 -4.62
C ARG A 92 9.15 5.97 -3.26
N ASP A 93 7.95 5.39 -3.27
CA ASP A 93 7.13 5.23 -2.07
C ASP A 93 7.34 3.83 -1.42
N GLU A 94 8.23 3.00 -1.98
CA GLU A 94 8.51 1.61 -1.60
C GLU A 94 10.01 1.39 -1.36
N THR A 95 10.39 0.43 -0.51
CA THR A 95 11.79 0.10 -0.21
C THR A 95 12.39 -0.96 -1.13
N ILE A 96 13.73 -1.05 -1.12
CA ILE A 96 14.46 -2.19 -1.70
C ILE A 96 14.02 -3.47 -0.99
N SER A 97 13.90 -3.45 0.35
CA SER A 97 13.47 -4.62 1.13
C SER A 97 12.12 -5.19 0.65
N SER A 98 11.14 -4.32 0.38
CA SER A 98 9.80 -4.68 -0.12
C SER A 98 9.84 -5.23 -1.55
N ALA A 99 10.48 -4.49 -2.47
CA ALA A 99 10.59 -4.88 -3.87
C ALA A 99 11.42 -6.18 -4.06
N LEU A 100 12.40 -6.44 -3.19
CA LEU A 100 13.13 -7.70 -3.10
C LEU A 100 12.19 -8.84 -2.65
N GLY A 101 11.38 -8.61 -1.61
CA GLY A 101 10.35 -9.53 -1.12
C GLY A 101 9.34 -9.93 -2.18
N ARG A 102 8.81 -8.96 -2.95
CA ARG A 102 7.91 -9.24 -4.09
C ARG A 102 8.57 -10.17 -5.10
N ASN A 103 9.85 -9.96 -5.42
CA ASN A 103 10.59 -10.84 -6.31
C ASN A 103 10.96 -12.21 -5.69
N LYS A 104 11.07 -12.32 -4.36
CA LYS A 104 11.19 -13.60 -3.63
C LYS A 104 9.91 -14.41 -3.79
N LYS A 105 8.75 -13.80 -3.51
CA LYS A 105 7.42 -14.40 -3.67
C LYS A 105 7.13 -14.84 -5.11
N LEU A 106 7.55 -14.04 -6.10
CA LEU A 106 7.41 -14.35 -7.54
C LEU A 106 8.48 -15.32 -8.08
N GLY A 107 9.49 -15.72 -7.30
CA GLY A 107 10.61 -16.55 -7.76
C GLY A 107 11.51 -15.89 -8.81
N THR A 108 11.37 -14.58 -9.03
CA THR A 108 12.04 -13.80 -10.08
C THR A 108 13.43 -13.28 -9.72
N LEU A 109 13.89 -13.46 -8.48
CA LEU A 109 15.26 -13.12 -8.07
C LEU A 109 16.35 -13.89 -8.85
N THR A 110 17.45 -13.20 -9.14
CA THR A 110 18.72 -13.82 -9.59
C THR A 110 19.48 -14.46 -8.42
N PHE A 111 20.66 -15.02 -8.70
CA PHE A 111 21.59 -15.43 -7.65
C PHE A 111 21.96 -14.27 -6.69
N LEU A 112 22.28 -13.08 -7.22
CA LEU A 112 22.64 -11.92 -6.40
C LEU A 112 21.46 -11.40 -5.57
N GLY A 113 20.25 -11.39 -6.13
CA GLY A 113 19.03 -11.05 -5.40
C GLY A 113 18.80 -12.01 -4.23
N LYS A 114 18.90 -13.32 -4.47
CA LYS A 114 18.79 -14.35 -3.41
C LYS A 114 19.93 -14.28 -2.37
N ALA A 115 21.12 -13.86 -2.77
CA ALA A 115 22.25 -13.70 -1.85
C ALA A 115 22.01 -12.52 -0.89
N MET A 116 21.53 -11.38 -1.38
CA MET A 116 21.18 -10.23 -0.54
C MET A 116 19.98 -10.53 0.36
N ASP A 117 18.95 -11.15 -0.19
CA ASP A 117 17.77 -11.63 0.55
C ASP A 117 18.16 -12.48 1.76
N LYS A 118 19.09 -13.43 1.56
CA LYS A 118 19.62 -14.25 2.66
C LYS A 118 20.46 -13.47 3.68
N VAL A 119 21.06 -12.33 3.32
CA VAL A 119 21.75 -11.44 4.29
C VAL A 119 20.73 -10.70 5.15
N LEU A 120 19.60 -10.29 4.59
CA LEU A 120 18.51 -9.67 5.35
C LEU A 120 17.84 -10.68 6.30
N ASP A 121 17.62 -11.92 5.84
CA ASP A 121 17.09 -13.02 6.66
C ASP A 121 17.99 -13.42 7.86
N VAL A 122 19.25 -12.93 7.92
CA VAL A 122 20.14 -13.08 9.10
C VAL A 122 19.95 -11.96 10.13
N ILE A 123 19.38 -10.81 9.72
CA ILE A 123 19.10 -9.66 10.59
C ILE A 123 17.70 -9.81 11.21
N ASP A 124 16.69 -10.15 10.41
CA ASP A 124 15.33 -10.48 10.83
C ASP A 124 14.77 -11.66 10.00
N PRO A 125 14.26 -12.74 10.61
CA PRO A 125 13.76 -13.90 9.87
C PRO A 125 12.59 -13.56 8.93
N ASN A 126 12.79 -13.80 7.62
CA ASN A 126 11.88 -13.41 6.53
C ASN A 126 11.78 -11.89 6.29
N HIS A 127 12.76 -11.08 6.72
CA HIS A 127 12.81 -9.61 6.60
C HIS A 127 12.19 -9.07 5.31
N SER A 128 12.56 -9.64 4.15
CA SER A 128 12.08 -9.18 2.85
C SER A 128 10.60 -9.49 2.59
N LEU A 129 10.07 -10.60 3.08
CA LEU A 129 8.64 -10.94 3.00
C LEU A 129 7.83 -10.09 3.99
N ASN A 130 8.34 -9.94 5.22
CA ASN A 130 7.78 -9.04 6.24
C ASN A 130 7.72 -7.59 5.70
N SER A 131 8.71 -7.22 4.87
CA SER A 131 8.80 -5.92 4.18
C SER A 131 7.82 -5.74 3.02
N ILE A 132 7.05 -6.74 2.58
CA ILE A 132 6.04 -6.56 1.51
C ILE A 132 4.84 -5.76 2.02
N ASP A 133 4.40 -6.05 3.24
CA ASP A 133 3.19 -5.49 3.86
C ASP A 133 3.52 -4.24 4.71
N TYR A 134 4.77 -4.09 5.18
CA TYR A 134 5.31 -2.76 5.45
C TYR A 134 5.30 -1.96 4.13
N TYR A 135 4.41 -0.96 4.01
CA TYR A 135 4.80 0.45 4.15
C TYR A 135 3.60 1.39 4.03
N ILE A 136 3.15 1.88 5.18
CA ILE A 136 3.42 3.26 5.67
C ILE A 136 2.80 3.29 7.07
N GLU A 137 3.52 3.75 8.09
CA GLU A 137 2.91 3.96 9.41
C GLU A 137 1.68 4.87 9.26
N PRO A 138 0.46 4.42 9.61
CA PRO A 138 -0.69 5.28 9.61
C PRO A 138 -0.47 6.36 10.67
N THR A 139 -0.21 7.59 10.21
CA THR A 139 -0.30 8.75 11.09
C THR A 139 -1.77 8.90 11.53
N LYS A 140 -2.08 9.75 12.51
CA LYS A 140 -3.48 9.93 12.96
C LYS A 140 -4.40 10.52 11.86
N GLU A 141 -3.80 10.91 10.75
CA GLU A 141 -4.39 11.46 9.55
C GLU A 141 -4.61 10.41 8.44
N ILE A 142 -4.21 9.15 8.63
CA ILE A 142 -4.44 8.07 7.64
C ILE A 142 -5.11 6.87 8.31
N ILE A 143 -6.30 6.52 7.82
CA ILE A 143 -7.04 5.31 8.16
C ILE A 143 -6.64 4.23 7.15
N ASP A 144 -5.90 3.23 7.62
CA ASP A 144 -5.33 2.18 6.78
C ASP A 144 -6.23 0.92 6.78
N THR A 145 -6.58 0.45 5.58
CA THR A 145 -7.65 -0.53 5.33
C THR A 145 -7.36 -1.45 4.16
N LEU A 146 -8.07 -2.57 4.10
CA LEU A 146 -8.11 -3.48 2.96
C LEU A 146 -9.47 -3.42 2.25
N ALA A 147 -9.53 -3.97 1.03
CA ALA A 147 -10.78 -4.15 0.30
C ALA A 147 -10.70 -5.32 -0.68
N TRP A 148 -11.73 -6.17 -0.72
CA TRP A 148 -11.81 -7.32 -1.63
C TRP A 148 -12.54 -6.94 -2.93
N ILE A 149 -11.82 -7.03 -4.06
CA ILE A 149 -12.36 -6.79 -5.39
C ILE A 149 -12.94 -8.10 -5.93
N HIS A 150 -14.26 -8.19 -5.90
CA HIS A 150 -15.02 -9.25 -6.53
C HIS A 150 -15.96 -8.67 -7.59
N ILE A 151 -15.88 -9.21 -8.82
CA ILE A 151 -16.55 -8.68 -10.00
C ILE A 151 -17.27 -9.81 -10.73
N VAL A 152 -18.54 -9.59 -11.08
CA VAL A 152 -19.38 -10.50 -11.88
C VAL A 152 -20.16 -9.67 -12.90
N ASP A 153 -20.20 -10.12 -14.15
CA ASP A 153 -20.91 -9.45 -15.27
C ASP A 153 -20.57 -7.94 -15.43
N GLY A 154 -19.32 -7.57 -15.18
CA GLY A 154 -18.83 -6.20 -15.20
C GLY A 154 -19.46 -5.30 -14.14
N ARG A 155 -19.86 -5.88 -13.00
CA ARG A 155 -20.32 -5.18 -11.78
C ARG A 155 -19.49 -5.61 -10.59
N ILE A 156 -19.22 -4.68 -9.69
CA ILE A 156 -18.44 -4.92 -8.47
C ILE A 156 -19.34 -5.13 -7.25
N LEU A 157 -18.98 -6.09 -6.42
CA LEU A 157 -19.60 -6.35 -5.12
C LEU A 157 -19.37 -5.16 -4.17
N CYS A 158 -20.45 -4.61 -3.63
CA CYS A 158 -20.42 -3.54 -2.62
C CYS A 158 -21.36 -3.88 -1.46
N THR A 159 -21.09 -3.31 -0.30
CA THR A 159 -21.85 -3.43 0.94
C THR A 159 -22.31 -2.06 1.44
N ARG A 160 -23.31 -2.05 2.32
CA ARG A 160 -23.75 -0.85 3.04
C ARG A 160 -24.10 -1.21 4.48
N SER A 161 -23.41 -0.60 5.44
CA SER A 161 -23.64 -0.84 6.87
C SER A 161 -24.96 -0.23 7.34
N HIS A 162 -25.53 -0.77 8.43
CA HIS A 162 -26.75 -0.22 9.04
C HIS A 162 -26.61 1.28 9.38
N GLY A 163 -27.55 2.10 8.91
CA GLY A 163 -27.54 3.55 9.13
C GLY A 163 -26.59 4.36 8.23
N LYS A 164 -26.08 3.76 7.16
CA LYS A 164 -25.31 4.44 6.11
C LYS A 164 -26.12 4.56 4.81
N GLU A 165 -25.90 5.65 4.08
CA GLU A 165 -26.38 5.83 2.70
C GLU A 165 -25.27 5.54 1.67
N THR A 166 -24.02 5.87 1.98
CA THR A 166 -22.83 5.53 1.17
C THR A 166 -22.63 4.02 1.11
N TYR A 167 -22.34 3.50 -0.08
CA TYR A 167 -21.86 2.13 -0.27
C TYR A 167 -20.33 2.08 -0.23
N TYR A 168 -19.78 0.96 0.22
CA TYR A 168 -18.35 0.70 0.24
C TYR A 168 -18.07 -0.65 -0.42
N ILE A 169 -16.87 -0.83 -0.96
CA ILE A 169 -16.42 -2.18 -1.34
C ILE A 169 -16.02 -2.95 -0.07
N PRO A 170 -16.34 -4.24 0.07
CA PRO A 170 -16.22 -4.95 1.36
C PRO A 170 -14.78 -5.09 1.85
N GLY A 171 -14.60 -5.07 3.18
CA GLY A 171 -13.32 -5.13 3.89
C GLY A 171 -12.99 -3.88 4.72
N GLY A 172 -12.47 -4.07 5.94
CA GLY A 172 -12.15 -3.00 6.89
C GLY A 172 -10.66 -2.83 7.23
N LYS A 173 -10.34 -2.77 8.52
CA LYS A 173 -9.07 -2.21 9.04
C LYS A 173 -8.12 -3.32 9.51
N ARG A 174 -6.82 -3.14 9.29
CA ARG A 174 -5.80 -4.01 9.91
C ARG A 174 -5.82 -3.83 11.44
N GLU A 175 -5.95 -4.91 12.20
CA GLU A 175 -5.66 -4.89 13.63
C GLU A 175 -4.15 -4.95 13.91
N VAL A 176 -3.75 -4.71 15.17
CA VAL A 176 -2.35 -4.59 15.56
C VAL A 176 -1.64 -5.95 15.48
N GLY A 177 -0.88 -6.15 14.39
CA GLY A 177 -0.12 -7.38 14.14
C GLY A 177 -0.74 -8.32 13.11
N GLU A 178 -1.86 -7.95 12.47
CA GLU A 178 -2.37 -8.67 11.31
C GLU A 178 -1.54 -8.36 10.05
N SER A 179 -1.25 -9.39 9.26
CA SER A 179 -0.85 -9.24 7.85
C SER A 179 -2.06 -8.97 6.95
N ASP A 180 -1.81 -8.61 5.69
CA ASP A 180 -2.86 -8.29 4.74
C ASP A 180 -3.81 -9.48 4.51
N THR A 181 -3.29 -10.71 4.48
CA THR A 181 -4.10 -11.91 4.25
C THR A 181 -4.95 -12.29 5.45
N GLN A 182 -4.50 -12.01 6.69
CA GLN A 182 -5.28 -12.25 7.91
C GLN A 182 -6.43 -11.26 8.03
N THR A 183 -6.13 -9.97 7.87
CA THR A 183 -7.12 -8.90 7.94
C THR A 183 -8.25 -9.13 6.93
N ILE A 184 -7.94 -9.32 5.63
CA ILE A 184 -9.01 -9.43 4.62
C ILE A 184 -9.82 -10.72 4.77
N PHE A 185 -9.21 -11.79 5.29
CA PHE A 185 -9.93 -13.02 5.61
C PHE A 185 -10.95 -12.81 6.74
N ARG A 186 -10.52 -12.17 7.84
CA ARG A 186 -11.38 -11.86 8.99
C ARG A 186 -12.54 -10.94 8.57
N GLU A 187 -12.23 -9.79 7.99
CA GLU A 187 -13.20 -8.76 7.59
C GLU A 187 -14.27 -9.33 6.64
N ILE A 188 -13.88 -10.06 5.59
CA ILE A 188 -14.82 -10.62 4.62
C ILE A 188 -15.68 -11.76 5.22
N LYS A 189 -15.14 -12.51 6.19
CA LYS A 189 -15.91 -13.50 6.95
C LYS A 189 -16.94 -12.83 7.87
N GLU A 190 -16.56 -11.72 8.50
CA GLU A 190 -17.39 -10.92 9.42
C GLU A 190 -18.51 -10.16 8.69
N GLU A 191 -18.23 -9.58 7.50
CA GLU A 191 -19.20 -8.84 6.68
C GLU A 191 -20.10 -9.73 5.80
N LEU A 192 -19.56 -10.79 5.20
CA LEU A 192 -20.17 -11.49 4.04
C LEU A 192 -20.40 -13.00 4.22
N SER A 193 -20.04 -13.58 5.36
CA SER A 193 -20.24 -15.00 5.69
C SER A 193 -19.54 -16.00 4.75
N VAL A 194 -18.45 -15.61 4.10
CA VAL A 194 -17.67 -16.45 3.17
C VAL A 194 -16.20 -16.55 3.58
N ASP A 195 -15.54 -17.62 3.15
CA ASP A 195 -14.11 -17.86 3.39
C ASP A 195 -13.29 -17.56 2.12
N LEU A 196 -12.30 -16.67 2.21
CA LEU A 196 -11.42 -16.35 1.09
C LEU A 196 -10.34 -17.41 0.89
N ASN A 197 -10.14 -17.83 -0.36
CA ASN A 197 -9.09 -18.78 -0.75
C ASN A 197 -7.74 -18.05 -0.85
N ILE A 198 -7.02 -17.94 0.26
CA ILE A 198 -5.78 -17.15 0.42
C ILE A 198 -4.71 -17.40 -0.67
N PRO A 199 -4.44 -18.65 -1.12
CA PRO A 199 -3.56 -18.91 -2.27
C PRO A 199 -3.94 -18.21 -3.58
N THR A 200 -5.20 -17.75 -3.73
CA THR A 200 -5.70 -17.04 -4.92
C THR A 200 -5.78 -15.52 -4.74
N LEU A 201 -5.23 -14.96 -3.65
CA LEU A 201 -5.20 -13.51 -3.43
C LEU A 201 -4.16 -12.82 -4.30
N ASP A 202 -4.60 -12.29 -5.43
CA ASP A 202 -3.82 -11.44 -6.30
C ASP A 202 -3.80 -9.99 -5.79
N PHE A 203 -2.60 -9.42 -5.66
CA PHE A 203 -2.44 -8.02 -5.30
C PHE A 203 -2.93 -7.14 -6.46
N ILE A 204 -3.87 -6.27 -6.13
CA ILE A 204 -4.60 -5.49 -7.10
C ILE A 204 -4.16 -4.02 -7.03
N GLY A 205 -3.97 -3.37 -5.86
CA GLY A 205 -3.29 -2.05 -5.78
C GLY A 205 -3.53 -1.23 -4.50
N ILE A 206 -2.78 -0.13 -4.27
CA ILE A 206 -2.88 0.75 -3.07
C ILE A 206 -3.23 2.21 -3.42
N PHE A 207 -4.29 2.76 -2.82
CA PHE A 207 -4.86 4.07 -3.14
C PHE A 207 -5.16 4.89 -1.89
N GLU A 208 -5.55 6.15 -2.09
CA GLU A 208 -5.71 7.12 -1.02
C GLU A 208 -6.64 8.25 -1.47
N GLY A 209 -7.55 8.66 -0.59
CA GLY A 209 -8.53 9.73 -0.79
C GLY A 209 -9.14 10.16 0.55
N GLN A 210 -9.98 11.19 0.55
CA GLN A 210 -10.60 11.71 1.78
C GLN A 210 -11.46 10.63 2.47
N ALA A 211 -11.31 10.51 3.78
CA ALA A 211 -12.10 9.63 4.61
C ALA A 211 -13.55 10.15 4.72
N ASP A 212 -14.52 9.33 4.32
CA ASP A 212 -15.95 9.65 4.40
C ASP A 212 -16.41 9.89 5.85
N GLY A 213 -17.27 10.88 6.06
CA GLY A 213 -17.73 11.34 7.37
C GLY A 213 -16.67 11.95 8.29
N HIS A 214 -15.40 12.06 7.86
CA HIS A 214 -14.31 12.62 8.66
C HIS A 214 -13.97 14.06 8.25
N LYS A 215 -13.25 14.78 9.13
CA LYS A 215 -12.73 16.11 8.82
C LYS A 215 -11.75 16.09 7.63
N PRO A 216 -11.64 17.18 6.84
CA PRO A 216 -10.67 17.27 5.76
C PRO A 216 -9.24 16.97 6.21
N GLY A 217 -8.51 16.22 5.39
CA GLY A 217 -7.13 15.81 5.66
C GLY A 217 -6.99 14.57 6.55
N ILE A 218 -8.09 13.91 6.92
CA ILE A 218 -8.07 12.48 7.26
C ILE A 218 -8.27 11.71 5.96
N LEU A 219 -7.33 10.87 5.59
CA LEU A 219 -7.37 10.05 4.38
C LEU A 219 -7.74 8.61 4.74
N VAL A 220 -8.52 7.93 3.89
CA VAL A 220 -8.55 6.46 3.87
C VAL A 220 -7.50 6.00 2.86
N ARG A 221 -6.63 5.09 3.27
CA ARG A 221 -5.81 4.27 2.37
C ARG A 221 -6.42 2.88 2.29
N ARG A 222 -6.76 2.43 1.08
CA ARG A 222 -7.18 1.05 0.81
C ARG A 222 -6.08 0.30 0.07
N THR A 223 -5.84 -0.94 0.48
CA THR A 223 -5.04 -1.93 -0.25
C THR A 223 -5.98 -3.01 -0.78
N CYS A 224 -6.07 -3.18 -2.10
CA CYS A 224 -6.98 -4.16 -2.69
C CYS A 224 -6.28 -5.45 -3.09
N TYR A 225 -7.07 -6.52 -2.93
CA TYR A 225 -6.82 -7.85 -3.46
C TYR A 225 -8.07 -8.35 -4.19
N SER A 226 -7.89 -9.15 -5.23
CA SER A 226 -8.95 -10.01 -5.79
C SER A 226 -8.63 -11.46 -5.43
N GLY A 227 -9.64 -12.33 -5.41
CA GLY A 227 -9.42 -13.76 -5.17
C GLY A 227 -10.73 -14.53 -5.11
N ASN A 228 -10.62 -15.86 -5.15
CA ASN A 228 -11.74 -16.78 -5.06
C ASN A 228 -12.21 -16.94 -3.60
N TYR A 229 -13.44 -17.40 -3.42
CA TYR A 229 -14.05 -17.63 -2.12
C TYR A 229 -14.86 -18.94 -2.10
N GLU A 230 -15.16 -19.43 -0.90
CA GLU A 230 -16.05 -20.56 -0.65
C GLU A 230 -17.21 -20.15 0.27
N GLY A 231 -18.36 -20.81 0.11
CA GLY A 231 -19.61 -20.48 0.82
C GLY A 231 -20.61 -19.67 -0.01
N LYS A 232 -21.52 -18.97 0.66
CA LYS A 232 -22.56 -18.13 0.04
C LYS A 232 -22.53 -16.72 0.63
N LEU A 233 -22.36 -15.72 -0.23
CA LEU A 233 -22.43 -14.31 0.13
C LEU A 233 -23.77 -14.00 0.80
N LEU A 234 -23.72 -13.59 2.07
CA LEU A 234 -24.86 -13.20 2.90
C LEU A 234 -24.44 -12.04 3.83
N PRO A 235 -25.20 -10.94 3.91
CA PRO A 235 -24.86 -9.81 4.78
C PRO A 235 -24.85 -10.27 6.24
N ASN A 236 -23.85 -9.82 6.99
CA ASN A 236 -23.64 -10.22 8.38
C ASN A 236 -23.10 -9.04 9.23
N SER A 237 -23.14 -9.20 10.54
CA SER A 237 -22.61 -8.27 11.54
C SER A 237 -23.19 -6.85 11.43
N GLU A 238 -22.48 -5.90 10.82
CA GLU A 238 -22.95 -4.52 10.62
C GLU A 238 -23.53 -4.25 9.22
N ILE A 239 -23.38 -5.18 8.27
CA ILE A 239 -23.83 -4.99 6.88
C ILE A 239 -25.34 -5.20 6.77
N ALA A 240 -26.04 -4.16 6.30
CA ALA A 240 -27.48 -4.20 6.08
C ALA A 240 -27.84 -4.89 4.76
N GLU A 241 -27.02 -4.71 3.71
CA GLU A 241 -27.26 -5.28 2.39
C GLU A 241 -25.97 -5.47 1.56
N ILE A 242 -26.07 -6.35 0.56
CA ILE A 242 -25.08 -6.60 -0.48
C ILE A 242 -25.68 -6.15 -1.81
N VAL A 243 -24.91 -5.42 -2.62
CA VAL A 243 -25.33 -4.93 -3.94
C VAL A 243 -24.24 -5.13 -5.00
N TRP A 244 -24.63 -5.13 -6.27
CA TRP A 244 -23.74 -5.28 -7.42
C TRP A 244 -23.78 -4.03 -8.30
N LEU A 245 -22.78 -3.17 -8.17
CA LEU A 245 -22.73 -1.83 -8.78
C LEU A 245 -21.96 -1.82 -10.10
N ASN A 246 -22.46 -1.09 -11.09
CA ASN A 246 -21.81 -0.84 -12.38
C ASN A 246 -21.15 0.56 -12.41
N TYR A 247 -20.43 0.92 -13.47
CA TYR A 247 -19.67 2.18 -13.50
C TYR A 247 -20.55 3.43 -13.37
N LYS A 248 -21.83 3.38 -13.77
CA LYS A 248 -22.78 4.49 -13.61
C LYS A 248 -23.11 4.76 -12.13
N ASP A 249 -23.03 3.73 -11.31
CA ASP A 249 -23.39 3.76 -9.88
C ASP A 249 -22.21 4.27 -9.03
N ARG A 250 -21.05 4.56 -9.64
CA ARG A 250 -19.85 5.17 -9.03
C ARG A 250 -20.16 6.33 -8.08
N HIS A 251 -21.19 7.12 -8.36
CA HIS A 251 -21.58 8.27 -7.55
C HIS A 251 -22.18 7.91 -6.17
N LEU A 252 -22.46 6.62 -5.91
CA LEU A 252 -23.02 6.10 -4.66
C LEU A 252 -21.96 5.57 -3.67
N VAL A 253 -20.69 5.46 -4.10
CA VAL A 253 -19.59 4.94 -3.27
C VAL A 253 -18.65 6.04 -2.76
N SER A 254 -17.83 5.71 -1.74
CA SER A 254 -16.87 6.62 -1.12
C SER A 254 -15.87 7.24 -2.11
N GLU A 255 -15.21 8.36 -1.76
CA GLU A 255 -14.21 9.00 -2.64
C GLU A 255 -13.05 8.05 -3.03
N VAL A 256 -12.65 7.17 -2.11
CA VAL A 256 -11.64 6.13 -2.38
C VAL A 256 -12.21 5.08 -3.33
N ASP A 257 -13.41 4.58 -3.06
CA ASP A 257 -14.04 3.56 -3.91
C ASP A 257 -14.39 4.09 -5.31
N GLN A 258 -14.68 5.38 -5.45
CA GLN A 258 -14.85 6.06 -6.73
C GLN A 258 -13.62 5.92 -7.64
N MET A 259 -12.42 5.96 -7.07
CA MET A 259 -11.19 5.70 -7.82
C MET A 259 -11.04 4.22 -8.21
N ILE A 260 -11.67 3.28 -7.49
CA ILE A 260 -11.74 1.86 -7.90
C ILE A 260 -12.51 1.73 -9.20
N PHE A 261 -13.67 2.36 -9.24
CA PHE A 261 -14.56 2.33 -10.40
C PHE A 261 -13.87 2.95 -11.62
N ASP A 262 -13.17 4.08 -11.45
CA ASP A 262 -12.35 4.69 -12.51
C ASP A 262 -11.31 3.74 -13.08
N PHE A 263 -10.52 3.09 -12.23
CA PHE A 263 -9.51 2.13 -12.69
C PHE A 263 -10.12 0.92 -13.38
N LEU A 264 -11.12 0.29 -12.76
CA LEU A 264 -11.72 -0.92 -13.32
C LEU A 264 -12.37 -0.60 -14.66
N LYS A 265 -12.86 0.64 -14.84
CA LYS A 265 -13.33 1.12 -16.14
C LYS A 265 -12.21 1.40 -17.14
N ASP A 266 -11.10 2.02 -16.72
CA ASP A 266 -9.88 2.16 -17.55
C ASP A 266 -9.32 0.79 -18.01
N LYS A 267 -9.63 -0.29 -17.29
CA LYS A 267 -9.21 -1.67 -17.57
C LYS A 267 -10.22 -2.51 -18.36
N GLU A 268 -11.41 -1.99 -18.64
CA GLU A 268 -12.56 -2.72 -19.20
C GLU A 268 -13.14 -3.82 -18.27
N ASP A 269 -12.76 -3.85 -16.98
CA ASP A 269 -13.29 -4.75 -15.94
C ASP A 269 -14.73 -4.38 -15.49
N LEU A 270 -15.21 -3.16 -15.76
CA LEU A 270 -16.57 -2.68 -15.42
C LEU A 270 -17.37 -2.18 -16.63
N ASN A 271 -18.69 -2.40 -16.57
CA ASN A 271 -19.70 -1.91 -17.53
C ASN A 271 -20.16 -0.48 -17.22
#